data_AF-A0A528A1P2-F1
#
_entry.id   AF-A0A528A1P2-F1
#
_cell.length_a   1.000
_cell.length_b   1.000
_cell.length_c   1.000
_cell.angle_alpha   90.00
_cell.angle_beta   90.00
_cell.angle_gamma   90.00
#
_symmetry.space_group_name_H-M   'P 1'
#
loop_
_entity.id
_entity.type
_entity.pdbx_description
1 polymer ?
#
loop_
_entity_poly.entity_id
_entity_poly.type
_entity_poly.pdbx_seq_one_letter_code
_entity_poly.pdbx_strand_id
1 'polypeptide(L)' 'EEAKFKKPILMKYEHEGHPLYSSARLWDDGIIDPAKTREVLALSLSAALNAEIEETRFGVFRM' A
#
# COMPACT_ATOMS: atom_id res chain seq x y z
N GLU A 1 -29.24 20.47 -0.07
CA GLU A 1 -28.36 20.80 -1.21
C GLU A 1 -26.93 20.34 -1.00
N GLU A 2 -26.36 20.56 0.18
CA GLU A 2 -25.01 20.14 0.56
C GLU A 2 -24.68 18.66 0.25
N ALA A 3 -25.56 17.72 0.58
CA ALA A 3 -25.35 16.31 0.30
C ALA A 3 -25.21 16.01 -1.21
N LYS A 4 -25.96 16.72 -2.06
CA LYS A 4 -25.87 16.57 -3.53
C LYS A 4 -24.55 17.15 -4.05
N PHE A 5 -24.07 18.25 -3.47
CA PHE A 5 -22.78 18.86 -3.80
C PHE A 5 -21.59 17.96 -3.40
N LYS A 6 -21.64 17.34 -2.21
CA LYS A 6 -20.57 16.46 -1.71
C LYS A 6 -20.54 15.09 -2.39
N LYS A 7 -21.70 14.59 -2.85
CA LYS A 7 -21.84 13.26 -3.46
C LYS A 7 -20.80 12.92 -4.55
N PRO A 8 -20.52 13.78 -5.56
CA PRO A 8 -19.51 13.45 -6.57
C PRO A 8 -18.10 13.30 -5.99
N ILE A 9 -17.74 14.10 -4.98
CA ILE A 9 -16.44 14.01 -4.32
C ILE A 9 -16.35 12.68 -3.56
N LEU A 10 -17.36 12.34 -2.76
CA LEU A 10 -17.39 11.07 -2.02
C LEU A 10 -17.27 9.87 -2.95
N MET A 11 -18.01 9.87 -4.07
CA MET A 11 -17.94 8.80 -5.07
C MET A 11 -16.57 8.71 -5.73
N LYS A 12 -15.91 9.84 -5.97
CA LYS A 12 -14.55 9.86 -6.51
C LYS A 12 -13.57 9.19 -5.54
N TYR A 13 -13.63 9.54 -4.26
CA TYR A 13 -12.76 8.94 -3.24
C TYR A 13 -13.04 7.44 -3.05
N GLU A 14 -14.30 7.02 -3.10
CA GLU A 14 -14.66 5.60 -3.05
C GLU A 14 -14.08 4.85 -4.26
N HIS A 15 -14.22 5.40 -5.46
CA HIS A 15 -13.73 4.76 -6.68
C HIS A 15 -12.20 4.70 -6.73
N GLU A 16 -11.53 5.82 -6.47
CA GLU A 16 -10.07 5.95 -6.59
C GLU A 16 -9.33 5.37 -5.37
N GLY A 17 -10.01 5.23 -4.23
CA GLY A 17 -9.49 4.60 -3.02
C GLY A 17 -9.73 3.09 -2.93
N HIS A 18 -10.54 2.52 -3.83
CA HIS A 18 -10.81 1.08 -3.83
C HIS A 18 -9.52 0.29 -4.13
N PRO A 19 -9.26 -0.87 -3.48
CA PRO A 19 -8.03 -1.63 -3.68
C PRO A 19 -7.73 -1.96 -5.15
N LEU A 20 -8.76 -2.35 -5.93
CA LEU A 20 -8.61 -2.63 -7.36
C LEU A 20 -8.14 -1.41 -8.19
N TYR A 21 -8.48 -0.19 -7.76
CA TYR A 21 -8.01 1.02 -8.43
C TYR A 21 -6.51 1.22 -8.24
N SER A 22 -6.01 0.91 -7.04
CA SER A 22 -4.59 0.93 -6.66
C SER A 22 -3.80 -0.14 -7.42
N SER A 23 -4.20 -1.41 -7.34
CA SER A 23 -3.45 -2.51 -7.97
C SER A 23 -3.45 -2.45 -9.49
N ALA A 24 -4.52 -1.91 -10.12
CA ALA A 24 -4.55 -1.68 -11.56
C ALA A 24 -3.50 -0.66 -12.05
N ARG A 25 -2.88 0.09 -11.12
CA ARG A 25 -1.87 1.12 -11.39
C ARG A 25 -0.51 0.78 -10.79
N LEU A 26 -0.34 -0.42 -10.23
CA LEU A 26 0.88 -0.86 -9.56
C LEU A 26 1.32 0.06 -8.43
N TRP A 27 0.37 0.69 -7.74
CA TRP A 27 0.66 1.43 -6.51
C TRP A 27 0.95 0.48 -5.33
N ASP A 28 0.52 -0.77 -5.47
CA ASP A 28 0.85 -1.92 -4.64
C ASP A 28 1.27 -3.10 -5.54
N ASP A 29 1.95 -4.08 -4.94
CA ASP A 29 2.37 -5.31 -5.62
C ASP A 29 1.25 -6.37 -5.70
N GLY A 30 0.04 -6.06 -5.22
CA GLY A 30 -1.14 -6.91 -5.32
C GLY A 30 -2.00 -6.95 -4.05
N ILE A 31 -3.31 -7.15 -4.24
CA ILE A 31 -4.27 -7.45 -3.17
C ILE A 31 -4.13 -8.91 -2.77
N ILE A 32 -4.05 -9.17 -1.47
CA ILE A 32 -3.93 -10.52 -0.90
C ILE A 32 -5.13 -10.85 -0.02
N ASP A 33 -5.45 -12.15 0.09
CA ASP A 33 -6.35 -12.66 1.13
C ASP A 33 -5.74 -12.32 2.51
N PRO A 34 -6.47 -11.63 3.41
CA PRO A 34 -5.97 -11.31 4.74
C PRO A 34 -5.44 -12.53 5.51
N ALA A 35 -6.02 -13.71 5.33
CA ALA A 35 -5.57 -14.96 5.94
C ALA A 35 -4.18 -15.42 5.46
N LYS A 36 -3.73 -14.93 4.29
CA LYS A 36 -2.46 -15.28 3.65
C LYS A 36 -1.31 -14.33 3.98
N THR A 37 -1.55 -13.27 4.75
CA THR A 37 -0.53 -12.28 5.15
C THR A 37 0.76 -12.92 5.67
N ARG A 38 0.66 -13.94 6.54
CA ARG A 38 1.84 -14.64 7.09
C ARG A 38 2.68 -15.32 6.01
N GLU A 39 2.03 -16.00 5.07
CA GLU A 39 2.68 -16.76 4.01
C GLU A 39 3.41 -15.81 3.04
N VAL A 40 2.74 -14.73 2.63
CA VAL A 40 3.31 -13.70 1.76
C VAL A 40 4.53 -13.06 2.40
N LEU A 41 4.43 -12.62 3.67
CA LEU A 41 5.56 -12.01 4.37
C LEU A 41 6.73 -12.98 4.56
N ALA A 42 6.45 -14.25 4.89
CA ALA A 42 7.50 -15.25 5.08
C ALA A 42 8.31 -15.49 3.78
N LEU A 43 7.61 -15.59 2.64
CA LEU A 43 8.25 -15.74 1.34
C LEU A 43 9.04 -14.48 0.93
N SER A 44 8.46 -13.29 1.10
CA SER A 44 9.12 -12.03 0.77
C SER A 44 10.39 -11.80 1.61
N LEU A 45 10.36 -12.11 2.90
CA LEU A 45 11.55 -12.05 3.76
C LEU A 45 12.61 -13.05 3.33
N SER A 46 12.22 -14.30 3.04
CA SER A 46 13.14 -15.32 2.53
C SER A 46 13.79 -14.88 1.22
N ALA A 47 13.06 -14.20 0.34
CA ALA A 47 13.60 -13.66 -0.91
C ALA A 47 14.58 -12.50 -0.64
N ALA A 48 14.22 -11.55 0.22
CA ALA A 48 15.04 -10.39 0.56
C ALA A 48 16.40 -10.76 1.17
N LEU A 49 16.47 -11.86 1.93
CA LEU A 49 17.71 -12.35 2.56
C LEU A 49 18.75 -12.92 1.58
N ASN A 50 18.48 -12.90 0.27
CA ASN A 50 19.50 -13.19 -0.75
C ASN A 50 20.41 -11.99 -1.04
N ALA A 51 20.09 -10.80 -0.54
CA ALA A 51 20.95 -9.62 -0.57
C ALA A 51 21.58 -9.35 0.81
N GLU A 52 22.72 -8.65 0.83
CA GLU A 52 23.37 -8.23 2.07
C GLU A 52 22.53 -7.17 2.80
N ILE A 53 22.56 -7.19 4.14
CA ILE A 53 21.89 -6.18 4.97
C ILE A 53 22.81 -4.97 5.11
N GLU A 54 22.47 -3.88 4.45
CA GLU A 54 23.25 -2.64 4.42
C GLU A 54 23.18 -1.85 5.74
N GLU A 55 24.24 -1.09 6.04
CA GLU A 55 24.22 -0.14 7.16
C GLU A 55 23.28 1.05 6.87
N THR A 56 22.43 1.40 7.84
CA THR A 56 21.54 2.57 7.71
C THR A 56 22.25 3.86 8.10
N ARG A 57 22.27 4.86 7.21
CA ARG A 57 22.76 6.22 7.49
C ARG A 57 21.60 7.20 7.50
N PHE A 58 21.31 7.77 8.67
CA PHE A 58 20.22 8.74 8.82
C PHE A 58 20.63 10.16 8.39
N GLY A 59 19.64 10.95 7.96
CA GLY A 59 19.77 12.39 7.77
C GLY A 59 19.67 13.17 9.09
N VAL A 60 19.45 14.48 8.99
CA VAL A 60 19.29 15.35 10.17
C VAL A 60 17.92 15.16 10.80
N PHE A 61 17.89 14.89 12.10
CA PHE A 61 16.67 14.94 12.89
C PHE A 61 16.36 16.39 13.31
N ARG A 62 15.14 16.87 12.99
CA ARG A 62 14.63 18.14 13.51
C ARG A 62 14.06 17.90 14.91
N MET A 63 14.75 18.43 15.92
CA MET A 63 14.34 18.43 17.33
C MET A 63 13.39 19.57 17.65
#